data_AF-A0A969JVH6-F1
#
_entry.id   AF-A0A969JVH6-F1
#
_cell.length_a   1.000
_cell.length_b   1.000
_cell.length_c   1.000
_cell.angle_alpha   90.00
_cell.angle_beta   90.00
_cell.angle_gamma   90.00
#
_symmetry.space_group_name_H-M   'P 1'
#
loop_
_entity.id
_entity.type
_entity.pdbx_description
1 polymer ?
#
loop_
_entity_poly.entity_id
_entity_poly.type
_entity_poly.pdbx_seq_one_letter_code
_entity_poly.pdbx_strand_id
1 'polypeptide(L)'
;MDTTDAVTGMMVSGYGRDAELEADRIGGELIAKAGYNPYAVIEMVQVLKDQELFEKSISGGRQTYHGLFATHPKNDKRLHEAVQVSYQYVPNETVEPIEDMWEMLDGLVYGDEAAEGIVKEQTFYNSSVRIVVTFPAAWSVTNTRTQVVGQAPGGGSKGEITIAQQTQVKGQDPAEYVKKTLKRDDVVSGESLKVNEFDAYIADLDVADGKLAVSMLAVVFKDGAVYFFKGSADPGADADAFRADFKATVATFRAMAKEDVAVANRQRIKVIEATPKDSYASLAKQSSIKRYPVETLRLLNADFPNGEPRPGDRIKTVQ
;
A
#
# COMPACT_ATOMS: atom_id res chain seq x y z
N MET A 1 -15.22 26.56 34.02
CA MET A 1 -14.34 26.08 32.95
C MET A 1 -12.97 25.92 33.57
N ASP A 2 -12.49 24.68 33.56
CA ASP A 2 -11.44 24.19 34.45
C ASP A 2 -10.07 24.73 34.04
N THR A 3 -9.56 25.68 34.82
CA THR A 3 -8.23 26.28 34.61
C THR A 3 -7.11 25.25 34.79
N THR A 4 -7.40 24.15 35.48
CA THR A 4 -6.46 23.07 35.80
C THR A 4 -6.19 22.17 34.59
N ASP A 5 -7.21 21.91 33.77
CA ASP A 5 -7.08 21.12 32.53
C ASP A 5 -6.31 21.89 31.44
N ALA A 6 -6.53 23.20 31.36
CA ALA A 6 -5.80 24.06 30.43
C ALA A 6 -4.29 24.14 30.77
N VAL A 7 -3.95 24.25 32.05
CA VAL A 7 -2.55 24.32 32.53
C VAL A 7 -1.86 22.96 32.39
N THR A 8 -2.55 21.86 32.68
CA THR A 8 -2.00 20.50 32.53
C THR A 8 -1.76 20.16 31.05
N GLY A 9 -2.70 20.52 30.16
CA GLY A 9 -2.51 20.37 28.70
C GLY A 9 -1.37 21.24 28.14
N MET A 10 -1.18 22.45 28.68
CA MET A 10 -0.04 23.31 28.32
C MET A 10 1.30 22.77 28.82
N MET A 11 1.34 22.16 30.01
CA MET A 11 2.56 21.62 30.61
C MET A 11 3.00 20.31 29.94
N VAL A 12 2.07 19.39 29.68
CA VAL A 12 2.34 18.12 28.95
C VAL A 12 2.74 18.38 27.50
N SER A 13 2.14 19.38 26.83
CA SER A 13 2.58 19.80 25.50
C SER A 13 3.95 20.51 25.51
N GLY A 14 4.36 21.10 26.62
CA GLY A 14 5.70 21.70 26.79
C GLY A 14 6.81 20.66 26.81
N TYR A 15 6.66 19.59 27.60
CA TYR A 15 7.64 18.50 27.67
C TYR A 15 7.87 17.80 26.32
N GLY A 16 6.82 17.64 25.51
CA GLY A 16 6.96 17.11 24.16
C GLY A 16 7.80 18.00 23.25
N ARG A 17 7.55 19.31 23.28
CA ARG A 17 8.24 20.29 22.42
C ARG A 17 9.73 20.45 22.75
N ASP A 18 10.09 20.43 24.03
CA ASP A 18 11.50 20.53 24.42
C ASP A 18 12.28 19.26 24.02
N ALA A 19 11.64 18.09 24.10
CA ALA A 19 12.21 16.83 23.61
C ALA A 19 12.34 16.78 22.09
N GLU A 20 11.34 17.31 21.35
CA GLU A 20 11.40 17.46 19.88
C GLU A 20 12.59 18.35 19.47
N LEU A 21 12.76 19.52 20.11
CA LEU A 21 13.87 20.43 19.83
C LEU A 21 15.24 19.83 20.16
N GLU A 22 15.34 19.07 21.27
CA GLU A 22 16.58 18.38 21.62
C GLU A 22 16.91 17.27 20.63
N ALA A 23 15.91 16.52 20.16
CA ALA A 23 16.10 15.52 19.11
C ALA A 23 16.55 16.16 17.79
N ASP A 24 15.95 17.29 17.39
CA ASP A 24 16.35 18.03 16.19
C ASP A 24 17.78 18.57 16.30
N ARG A 25 18.18 19.07 17.47
CA ARG A 25 19.55 19.50 17.78
C ARG A 25 20.54 18.35 17.64
N ILE A 26 20.25 17.19 18.25
CA ILE A 26 21.08 15.99 18.16
C ILE A 26 21.17 15.51 16.69
N GLY A 27 20.06 15.55 15.95
CA GLY A 27 20.04 15.25 14.52
C GLY A 27 20.98 16.16 13.73
N GLY A 28 20.92 17.47 13.97
CA GLY A 28 21.85 18.46 13.40
C GLY A 28 23.31 18.17 13.73
N GLU A 29 23.61 17.82 14.99
CA GLU A 29 24.98 17.45 15.41
C GLU A 29 25.49 16.19 14.71
N LEU A 30 24.65 15.16 14.55
CA LEU A 30 25.03 13.92 13.90
C LEU A 30 25.34 14.14 12.42
N ILE A 31 24.49 14.90 11.73
CA ILE A 31 24.70 15.29 10.32
C ILE A 31 25.99 16.10 10.18
N ALA A 32 26.22 17.07 11.08
CA ALA A 32 27.44 17.87 11.11
C ALA A 32 28.69 17.00 11.29
N LYS A 33 28.70 16.10 12.28
CA LYS A 33 29.82 15.19 12.58
C LYS A 33 30.10 14.23 11.43
N ALA A 34 29.08 13.89 10.64
CA ALA A 34 29.22 13.09 9.43
C ALA A 34 29.74 13.88 8.21
N GLY A 35 29.97 15.19 8.34
CA GLY A 35 30.52 16.04 7.27
C GLY A 35 29.47 16.70 6.38
N TYR A 36 28.18 16.55 6.69
CA TYR A 36 27.09 17.13 5.92
C TYR A 36 26.67 18.50 6.45
N ASN A 37 25.99 19.28 5.61
CA ASN A 37 25.40 20.56 5.99
C ASN A 37 24.29 20.34 7.05
N PRO A 38 24.41 20.88 8.27
CA PRO A 38 23.40 20.69 9.32
C PRO A 38 22.00 21.19 8.94
N TYR A 39 21.90 22.20 8.06
CA TYR A 39 20.60 22.71 7.59
C TYR A 39 19.81 21.69 6.76
N ALA A 40 20.41 20.59 6.32
CA ALA A 40 19.70 19.50 5.64
C ALA A 40 18.57 18.89 6.50
N VAL A 41 18.64 18.99 7.84
CA VAL A 41 17.52 18.60 8.73
C VAL A 41 16.26 19.41 8.41
N ILE A 42 16.41 20.71 8.15
CA ILE A 42 15.28 21.61 7.85
C ILE A 42 14.66 21.26 6.50
N GLU A 43 15.49 20.93 5.51
CA GLU A 43 15.03 20.47 4.20
C GLU A 43 14.26 19.14 4.32
N MET A 44 14.75 18.19 5.11
CA MET A 44 14.06 16.94 5.40
C MET A 44 12.69 17.17 6.04
N VAL A 45 12.61 18.03 7.06
CA VAL A 45 11.34 18.40 7.71
C VAL A 45 10.37 19.04 6.71
N GLN A 46 10.87 19.86 5.80
CA GLN A 46 10.05 20.45 4.74
C GLN A 46 9.46 19.39 3.79
N VAL A 47 10.25 18.40 3.36
CA VAL A 47 9.76 17.28 2.52
C VAL A 47 8.64 16.50 3.24
N LEU A 48 8.81 16.20 4.52
CA LEU A 48 7.79 15.50 5.32
C LEU A 48 6.49 16.31 5.44
N LYS A 49 6.60 17.63 5.62
CA LYS A 49 5.44 18.52 5.64
C LYS A 49 4.73 18.58 4.30
N ASP A 50 5.48 18.61 3.20
CA ASP A 50 4.90 18.65 1.86
C ASP A 50 4.15 17.35 1.54
N GLN A 51 4.65 16.21 2.01
CA GLN A 51 3.94 14.92 1.97
C GLN A 51 2.59 15.00 2.71
N GLU A 52 2.57 15.52 3.94
CA GLU A 52 1.34 15.66 4.73
C GLU A 52 0.31 16.59 4.03
N LEU A 53 0.78 17.71 3.46
CA LEU A 53 -0.07 18.64 2.73
C LEU A 53 -0.69 18.00 1.49
N PHE A 54 0.10 17.22 0.75
CA PHE A 54 -0.39 16.47 -0.40
C PHE A 54 -1.45 15.44 0.01
N GLU A 55 -1.20 14.64 1.05
CA GLU A 55 -2.15 13.63 1.55
C GLU A 55 -3.48 14.24 2.00
N LYS A 56 -3.45 15.39 2.69
CA LYS A 56 -4.66 16.16 3.03
C LYS A 56 -5.45 16.57 1.80
N SER A 57 -4.77 16.94 0.72
CA SER A 57 -5.41 17.41 -0.52
C SER A 57 -6.14 16.28 -1.26
N ILE A 58 -5.63 15.05 -1.23
CA ILE A 58 -6.20 13.92 -1.96
C ILE A 58 -7.20 13.10 -1.13
N SER A 59 -7.13 13.15 0.21
CA SER A 59 -7.99 12.37 1.11
C SER A 59 -9.33 13.04 1.43
N GLY A 60 -9.64 14.19 0.82
CA GLY A 60 -10.84 14.98 1.14
C GLY A 60 -10.87 15.45 2.60
N GLY A 61 -9.70 15.63 3.21
CA GLY A 61 -9.55 16.05 4.61
C GLY A 61 -9.58 14.92 5.65
N ARG A 62 -9.68 13.64 5.26
CA ARG A 62 -9.51 12.51 6.19
C ARG A 62 -8.03 12.14 6.34
N GLN A 63 -7.45 12.62 7.43
CA GLN A 63 -6.13 12.24 7.96
C GLN A 63 -5.93 10.71 7.88
N THR A 64 -5.16 10.24 6.90
CA THR A 64 -4.84 8.82 6.72
C THR A 64 -3.44 8.48 7.20
N TYR A 65 -2.60 9.50 7.40
CA TYR A 65 -1.29 9.36 8.02
C TYR A 65 -1.32 9.95 9.44
N HIS A 66 -1.26 9.06 10.43
CA HIS A 66 -0.85 9.43 11.78
C HIS A 66 0.67 9.36 11.85
N GLY A 67 1.35 10.27 11.15
CA GLY A 67 2.79 10.37 11.24
C GLY A 67 3.20 10.85 12.62
N LEU A 68 4.24 10.22 13.18
CA LEU A 68 5.02 10.70 14.33
C LEU A 68 5.55 12.15 14.18
N PHE A 69 5.26 12.83 13.07
CA PHE A 69 5.86 14.08 12.62
C PHE A 69 4.84 15.17 12.25
N ALA A 70 3.53 14.94 12.46
CA ALA A 70 2.47 15.93 12.19
C ALA A 70 2.55 17.19 13.08
N THR A 71 3.46 17.22 14.06
CA THR A 71 3.64 18.31 15.04
C THR A 71 4.72 19.33 14.67
N HIS A 72 5.54 19.11 13.63
CA HIS A 72 6.70 19.99 13.35
C HIS A 72 6.34 21.23 12.49
N PRO A 73 6.41 22.47 13.04
CA PRO A 73 6.13 23.67 12.27
C PRO A 73 7.36 24.16 11.48
N LYS A 74 7.16 24.34 10.16
CA LYS A 74 8.09 24.87 9.13
C LYS A 74 8.97 26.08 9.50
N ASN A 75 8.53 26.92 10.44
CA ASN A 75 9.14 28.23 10.72
C ASN A 75 9.50 28.38 12.20
N ASP A 76 9.81 27.29 12.92
CA ASP A 76 10.31 27.48 14.26
C ASP A 76 11.72 28.07 14.19
N LYS A 77 11.83 29.36 14.55
CA LYS A 77 13.10 30.05 14.76
C LYS A 77 14.02 29.22 15.67
N ARG A 78 13.44 28.44 16.60
CA ARG A 78 14.15 27.54 17.49
C ARG A 78 14.81 26.37 16.77
N LEU A 79 14.19 25.80 15.73
CA LEU A 79 14.81 24.76 14.91
C LEU A 79 16.04 25.31 14.18
N HIS A 80 15.91 26.49 13.57
CA HIS A 80 17.04 27.16 12.92
C HIS A 80 18.18 27.46 13.92
N GLU A 81 17.85 28.02 15.09
CA GLU A 81 18.84 28.31 16.14
C GLU A 81 19.51 27.02 16.67
N ALA A 82 18.74 25.94 16.89
CA ALA A 82 19.25 24.66 17.36
C ALA A 82 20.20 24.00 16.35
N VAL A 83 19.83 24.02 15.06
CA VAL A 83 20.65 23.47 13.98
C VAL A 83 21.88 24.34 13.70
N GLN A 84 21.78 25.67 13.83
CA GLN A 84 22.91 26.58 13.62
C GLN A 84 24.08 26.27 14.57
N VAL A 85 23.79 25.93 15.83
CA VAL A 85 24.81 25.54 16.81
C VAL A 85 25.58 24.29 16.38
N SER A 86 24.99 23.45 15.52
CA SER A 86 25.60 22.20 15.07
C SER A 86 26.76 22.41 14.10
N TYR A 87 26.89 23.59 13.47
CA TYR A 87 27.99 23.89 12.56
C TYR A 87 29.38 23.75 13.18
N GLN A 88 29.51 23.96 14.49
CA GLN A 88 30.78 23.81 15.20
C GLN A 88 31.31 22.37 15.17
N TYR A 89 30.47 21.38 14.86
CA TYR A 89 30.84 19.97 14.79
C TYR A 89 31.15 19.49 13.37
N VAL A 90 31.02 20.36 12.36
CA VAL A 90 31.43 20.02 10.99
C VAL A 90 32.95 19.84 10.98
N PRO A 91 33.46 18.66 10.59
CA PRO A 91 34.88 18.39 10.59
C PRO A 91 35.60 19.23 9.51
N ASN A 92 36.86 19.58 9.76
CA ASN A 92 37.69 20.31 8.80
C ASN A 92 38.02 19.46 7.56
N GLU A 93 38.05 18.14 7.72
CA GLU A 93 38.23 17.16 6.65
C GLU A 93 37.06 16.18 6.68
N THR A 94 36.38 16.03 5.55
CA THR A 94 35.29 15.07 5.38
C THR A 94 35.84 13.77 4.83
N VAL A 95 35.37 12.63 5.35
CA VAL A 95 35.65 11.33 4.73
C VAL A 95 34.99 11.29 3.35
N GLU A 96 35.70 10.78 2.35
CA GLU A 96 35.07 10.58 1.04
C GLU A 96 33.90 9.59 1.16
N PRO A 97 32.76 9.86 0.50
CA PRO A 97 31.64 8.92 0.49
C PRO A 97 32.08 7.54 -0.01
N ILE A 98 31.57 6.49 0.62
CA ILE A 98 31.90 5.10 0.26
C ILE A 98 31.39 4.78 -1.16
N GLU A 99 30.22 5.34 -1.54
CA GLU A 99 29.56 5.17 -2.84
C GLU A 99 28.81 6.47 -3.23
N ASP A 100 28.54 6.67 -4.53
CA ASP A 100 27.67 7.78 -5.00
C ASP A 100 26.21 7.48 -4.62
N MET A 101 25.65 8.30 -3.73
CA MET A 101 24.25 8.22 -3.30
C MET A 101 23.28 8.06 -4.48
N TRP A 102 23.52 8.75 -5.60
CA TRP A 102 22.62 8.68 -6.75
C TRP A 102 22.67 7.33 -7.46
N GLU A 103 23.83 6.66 -7.47
CA GLU A 103 23.94 5.29 -7.99
C GLU A 103 23.26 4.30 -7.05
N MET A 104 23.36 4.50 -5.74
CA MET A 104 22.67 3.66 -4.74
C MET A 104 21.14 3.78 -4.83
N LEU A 105 20.63 4.94 -5.26
CA LEU A 105 19.19 5.18 -5.42
C LEU A 105 18.62 4.58 -6.72
N ASP A 106 19.43 4.47 -7.78
CA ASP A 106 18.99 3.96 -9.07
C ASP A 106 18.65 2.48 -8.98
N GLY A 107 17.44 2.11 -9.38
CA GLY A 107 16.95 0.72 -9.34
C GLY A 107 16.34 0.28 -8.01
N LEU A 108 16.20 1.16 -7.01
CA LEU A 108 15.44 0.84 -5.80
C LEU A 108 13.95 0.63 -6.12
N VAL A 109 13.31 -0.29 -5.42
CA VAL A 109 11.86 -0.52 -5.51
C VAL A 109 11.12 0.74 -5.06
N TYR A 110 10.20 1.22 -5.89
CA TYR A 110 9.37 2.37 -5.54
C TYR A 110 7.95 1.93 -5.18
N GLY A 111 7.45 2.44 -4.05
CA GLY A 111 6.06 2.28 -3.64
C GLY A 111 5.63 0.82 -3.50
N ASP A 112 4.33 0.61 -3.65
CA ASP A 112 3.71 -0.71 -3.62
C ASP A 112 2.60 -0.81 -4.68
N GLU A 113 3.00 -1.19 -5.90
CA GLU A 113 2.09 -1.30 -7.05
C GLU A 113 0.91 -2.24 -6.79
N ALA A 114 1.14 -3.28 -5.98
CA ALA A 114 0.12 -4.26 -5.61
C ALA A 114 -0.66 -3.91 -4.33
N ALA A 115 -0.49 -2.72 -3.74
CA ALA A 115 -1.21 -2.35 -2.53
C ALA A 115 -2.75 -2.36 -2.76
N GLU A 116 -3.18 -1.88 -3.92
CA GLU A 116 -4.60 -1.96 -4.35
C GLU A 116 -4.95 -3.30 -5.02
N GLY A 117 -3.95 -4.17 -5.19
CA GLY A 117 -4.03 -5.43 -5.90
C GLY A 117 -3.70 -5.30 -7.39
N ILE A 118 -2.93 -6.25 -7.92
CA ILE A 118 -2.69 -6.37 -9.36
C ILE A 118 -3.02 -7.77 -9.85
N VAL A 119 -3.35 -7.86 -11.14
CA VAL A 119 -3.51 -9.12 -11.84
C VAL A 119 -2.38 -9.24 -12.85
N LYS A 120 -1.63 -10.33 -12.76
CA LYS A 120 -0.68 -10.73 -13.80
C LYS A 120 -1.07 -12.11 -14.29
N GLU A 121 -1.37 -12.19 -15.58
CA GLU A 121 -1.95 -13.39 -16.21
C GLU A 121 -3.28 -13.74 -15.50
N GLN A 122 -3.36 -14.89 -14.84
CA GLN A 122 -4.53 -15.31 -14.03
C GLN A 122 -4.27 -15.21 -12.53
N THR A 123 -3.14 -14.64 -12.11
CA THR A 123 -2.79 -14.55 -10.69
C THR A 123 -2.99 -13.14 -10.16
N PHE A 124 -3.80 -13.05 -9.11
CA PHE A 124 -4.01 -11.86 -8.32
C PHE A 124 -3.01 -11.79 -7.18
N TYR A 125 -2.36 -10.63 -7.03
CA TYR A 125 -1.44 -10.31 -5.95
C TYR A 125 -1.98 -9.10 -5.20
N ASN A 126 -2.02 -9.15 -3.87
CA ASN A 126 -2.26 -7.97 -3.05
C ASN A 126 -1.28 -7.93 -1.88
N SER A 127 -0.39 -6.96 -1.90
CA SER A 127 0.70 -6.77 -0.95
C SER A 127 0.25 -6.13 0.36
N SER A 128 -0.78 -5.27 0.34
CA SER A 128 -1.33 -4.65 1.55
C SER A 128 -1.84 -5.69 2.56
N VAL A 129 -2.46 -6.75 2.03
CA VAL A 129 -2.98 -7.88 2.82
C VAL A 129 -2.17 -9.16 2.66
N ARG A 130 -1.09 -9.11 1.88
CA ARG A 130 -0.12 -10.17 1.61
C ARG A 130 -0.76 -11.48 1.17
N ILE A 131 -1.58 -11.44 0.12
CA ILE A 131 -2.21 -12.64 -0.46
C ILE A 131 -1.87 -12.83 -1.94
N VAL A 132 -1.91 -14.08 -2.37
CA VAL A 132 -1.84 -14.50 -3.77
C VAL A 132 -2.97 -15.49 -4.04
N VAL A 133 -3.67 -15.33 -5.17
CA VAL A 133 -4.70 -16.27 -5.64
C VAL A 133 -4.58 -16.43 -7.15
N THR A 134 -4.59 -17.66 -7.65
CA THR A 134 -4.51 -17.98 -9.07
C THR A 134 -5.84 -18.56 -9.55
N PHE A 135 -6.40 -17.93 -10.58
CA PHE A 135 -7.61 -18.39 -11.27
C PHE A 135 -7.25 -19.43 -12.34
N PRO A 136 -8.23 -20.23 -12.83
CA PRO A 136 -7.95 -21.28 -13.80
C PRO A 136 -7.41 -20.73 -15.12
N ALA A 137 -6.68 -21.57 -15.85
CA ALA A 137 -6.09 -21.17 -17.13
C ALA A 137 -7.16 -20.67 -18.11
N ALA A 138 -6.80 -19.67 -18.93
CA ALA A 138 -7.67 -19.01 -19.90
C ALA A 138 -8.85 -18.20 -19.33
N TRP A 139 -9.02 -18.11 -18.01
CA TRP A 139 -9.97 -17.18 -17.40
C TRP A 139 -9.45 -15.74 -17.52
N SER A 140 -10.38 -14.80 -17.74
CA SER A 140 -10.07 -13.37 -17.66
C SER A 140 -10.24 -12.90 -16.22
N VAL A 141 -9.22 -12.25 -15.66
CA VAL A 141 -9.24 -11.76 -14.27
C VAL A 141 -9.13 -10.25 -14.25
N THR A 142 -10.03 -9.61 -13.50
CA THR A 142 -10.11 -8.16 -13.35
C THR A 142 -10.11 -7.79 -11.87
N ASN A 143 -9.21 -6.89 -11.47
CA ASN A 143 -9.24 -6.29 -10.14
C ASN A 143 -10.10 -5.02 -10.15
N THR A 144 -10.96 -4.87 -9.14
CA THR A 144 -11.75 -3.66 -8.89
C THR A 144 -11.41 -3.12 -7.50
N ARG A 145 -11.95 -1.95 -7.13
CA ARG A 145 -11.71 -1.36 -5.80
C ARG A 145 -12.19 -2.24 -4.63
N THR A 146 -13.19 -3.10 -4.85
CA THR A 146 -13.86 -3.85 -3.78
C THR A 146 -13.72 -5.35 -3.90
N GLN A 147 -13.38 -5.86 -5.08
CA GLN A 147 -13.28 -7.31 -5.34
C GLN A 147 -12.40 -7.62 -6.56
N VAL A 148 -11.94 -8.87 -6.60
CA VAL A 148 -11.36 -9.49 -7.80
C VAL A 148 -12.41 -10.34 -8.47
N VAL A 149 -12.52 -10.27 -9.80
CA VAL A 149 -13.48 -11.03 -10.59
C VAL A 149 -12.73 -11.84 -11.64
N GLY A 150 -12.87 -13.17 -11.59
CA GLY A 150 -12.44 -14.09 -12.64
C GLY A 150 -13.64 -14.60 -13.42
N GLN A 151 -13.57 -14.58 -14.75
CA GLN A 151 -14.62 -15.11 -15.63
C GLN A 151 -14.06 -16.18 -16.56
N ALA A 152 -14.84 -17.25 -16.74
CA ALA A 152 -14.52 -18.36 -17.63
C ALA A 152 -14.48 -17.92 -19.12
N PRO A 153 -13.82 -18.70 -19.99
CA PRO A 153 -13.90 -18.47 -21.43
C PRO A 153 -15.35 -18.43 -21.92
N GLY A 154 -15.72 -17.35 -22.63
CA GLY A 154 -17.10 -17.11 -23.06
C GLY A 154 -17.92 -16.23 -22.08
N GLY A 155 -17.34 -15.78 -20.98
CA GLY A 155 -17.91 -14.79 -20.06
C GLY A 155 -18.50 -15.38 -18.78
N GLY A 156 -18.97 -14.49 -17.88
CA GLY A 156 -19.45 -14.86 -16.55
C GLY A 156 -20.61 -15.87 -16.53
N SER A 157 -21.42 -15.95 -17.58
CA SER A 157 -22.47 -16.97 -17.69
C SER A 157 -21.92 -18.40 -17.81
N LYS A 158 -20.70 -18.57 -18.30
CA LYS A 158 -19.98 -19.86 -18.31
C LYS A 158 -19.30 -20.17 -16.98
N GLY A 159 -19.14 -19.16 -16.13
CA GLY A 159 -18.52 -19.27 -14.83
C GLY A 159 -17.94 -17.93 -14.39
N GLU A 160 -18.23 -17.53 -13.16
CA GLU A 160 -17.65 -16.37 -12.51
C GLU A 160 -17.21 -16.73 -11.09
N ILE A 161 -16.03 -16.27 -10.69
CA ILE A 161 -15.52 -16.36 -9.32
C ILE A 161 -15.15 -14.95 -8.86
N THR A 162 -15.72 -14.53 -7.75
CA THR A 162 -15.39 -13.25 -7.11
C THR A 162 -14.69 -13.46 -5.78
N ILE A 163 -13.73 -12.61 -5.47
CA ILE A 163 -13.00 -12.60 -4.20
C ILE A 163 -13.16 -11.23 -3.57
N ALA A 164 -13.72 -11.18 -2.37
CA ALA A 164 -13.85 -9.96 -1.58
C ALA A 164 -13.32 -10.18 -0.16
N GLN A 165 -12.86 -9.11 0.48
CA GLN A 165 -12.37 -9.12 1.84
C GLN A 165 -13.40 -8.49 2.79
N GLN A 166 -13.60 -9.09 3.97
CA GLN A 166 -14.28 -8.43 5.09
C GLN A 166 -13.54 -8.68 6.40
N THR A 167 -13.88 -7.92 7.43
CA THR A 167 -13.35 -8.11 8.78
C THR A 167 -13.92 -9.38 9.40
N GLN A 168 -13.06 -10.18 10.04
CA GLN A 168 -13.48 -11.37 10.76
C GLN A 168 -14.18 -11.01 12.06
N VAL A 169 -15.25 -11.76 12.38
CA VAL A 169 -15.84 -11.78 13.72
C VAL A 169 -15.00 -12.72 14.59
N LYS A 170 -14.41 -12.19 15.66
CA LYS A 170 -13.53 -12.99 16.55
C LYS A 170 -14.31 -14.13 17.20
N GLY A 171 -13.61 -15.26 17.42
CA GLY A 171 -14.13 -16.40 18.18
C GLY A 171 -15.06 -17.33 17.39
N GLN A 172 -15.14 -17.18 16.07
CA GLN A 172 -15.83 -18.12 15.18
C GLN A 172 -14.80 -18.85 14.31
N ASP A 173 -15.09 -20.11 13.97
CA ASP A 173 -14.42 -20.79 12.87
C ASP A 173 -15.11 -20.45 11.52
N PRO A 174 -14.50 -20.81 10.36
CA PRO A 174 -15.07 -20.46 9.06
C PRO A 174 -16.48 -21.05 8.80
N ALA A 175 -16.77 -22.27 9.29
CA ALA A 175 -18.08 -22.91 9.09
C ALA A 175 -19.16 -22.21 9.93
N GLU A 176 -18.83 -21.88 11.19
CA GLU A 176 -19.69 -21.08 12.06
C GLU A 176 -19.93 -19.69 11.51
N TYR A 177 -18.93 -19.07 10.90
CA TYR A 177 -19.06 -17.75 10.27
C TYR A 177 -20.09 -17.78 9.14
N VAL A 178 -20.05 -18.79 8.27
CA VAL A 178 -21.04 -18.94 7.19
C VAL A 178 -22.46 -19.11 7.75
N LYS A 179 -22.63 -19.92 8.80
CA LYS A 179 -23.96 -20.19 9.38
C LYS A 179 -24.50 -19.05 10.25
N LYS A 180 -23.67 -18.47 11.12
CA LYS A 180 -24.11 -17.50 12.15
C LYS A 180 -23.99 -16.05 11.68
N THR A 181 -22.91 -15.73 10.95
CA THR A 181 -22.62 -14.35 10.53
C THR A 181 -23.20 -14.06 9.15
N LEU A 182 -22.94 -14.92 8.16
CA LEU A 182 -23.57 -14.77 6.83
C LEU A 182 -25.03 -15.24 6.79
N LYS A 183 -25.47 -16.01 7.80
CA LYS A 183 -26.84 -16.54 7.91
C LYS A 183 -27.29 -17.29 6.64
N ARG A 184 -26.39 -18.08 6.06
CA ARG A 184 -26.67 -18.89 4.85
C ARG A 184 -27.42 -20.15 5.25
N ASP A 185 -28.72 -20.17 5.00
CA ASP A 185 -29.64 -21.29 5.18
C ASP A 185 -29.77 -22.17 3.92
N ASP A 186 -29.22 -21.71 2.80
CA ASP A 186 -29.19 -22.37 1.49
C ASP A 186 -27.94 -23.22 1.24
N VAL A 187 -27.15 -23.52 2.28
CA VAL A 187 -26.01 -24.44 2.16
C VAL A 187 -26.51 -25.87 2.01
N VAL A 188 -26.28 -26.49 0.86
CA VAL A 188 -26.68 -27.87 0.55
C VAL A 188 -25.63 -28.86 1.05
N SER A 189 -24.37 -28.57 0.78
CA SER A 189 -23.25 -29.37 1.27
C SER A 189 -22.08 -28.45 1.57
N GLY A 190 -21.27 -28.79 2.57
CA GLY A 190 -20.06 -28.03 2.84
C GLY A 190 -19.08 -28.77 3.74
N GLU A 191 -17.82 -28.40 3.60
CA GLU A 191 -16.69 -29.05 4.25
C GLU A 191 -15.73 -28.00 4.83
N SER A 192 -15.24 -28.27 6.04
CA SER A 192 -14.14 -27.51 6.63
C SER A 192 -12.83 -28.09 6.14
N LEU A 193 -11.90 -27.23 5.74
CA LEU A 193 -10.61 -27.63 5.20
C LEU A 193 -9.52 -26.65 5.60
N LYS A 194 -8.27 -27.03 5.37
CA LYS A 194 -7.14 -26.11 5.38
C LYS A 194 -6.71 -25.82 3.96
N VAL A 195 -6.65 -24.54 3.63
CA VAL A 195 -6.08 -24.04 2.38
C VAL A 195 -4.69 -23.52 2.70
N ASN A 196 -3.67 -24.31 2.35
CA ASN A 196 -2.32 -24.15 2.90
C ASN A 196 -2.37 -24.14 4.44
N GLU A 197 -1.87 -23.08 5.08
CA GLU A 197 -1.92 -22.90 6.54
C GLU A 197 -3.26 -22.35 7.08
N PHE A 198 -4.16 -21.89 6.21
CA PHE A 198 -5.36 -21.14 6.59
C PHE A 198 -6.59 -22.03 6.79
N ASP A 199 -7.34 -21.76 7.87
CA ASP A 199 -8.64 -22.39 8.08
C ASP A 199 -9.65 -21.87 7.06
N ALA A 200 -10.37 -22.79 6.44
CA ALA A 200 -11.34 -22.49 5.41
C ALA A 200 -12.61 -23.35 5.54
N TYR A 201 -13.67 -22.88 4.90
CA TYR A 201 -14.89 -23.65 4.69
C TYR A 201 -15.39 -23.41 3.27
N ILE A 202 -15.75 -24.49 2.57
CA ILE A 202 -16.26 -24.45 1.20
C ILE A 202 -17.61 -25.15 1.15
N ALA A 203 -18.55 -24.62 0.36
CA ALA A 203 -19.91 -25.11 0.30
C ALA A 203 -20.55 -24.92 -1.08
N ASP A 204 -21.39 -25.89 -1.43
CA ASP A 204 -22.41 -25.77 -2.48
C ASP A 204 -23.65 -25.11 -1.89
N LEU A 205 -24.24 -24.21 -2.68
CA LEU A 205 -25.45 -23.47 -2.35
C LEU A 205 -26.61 -23.96 -3.20
N ASP A 206 -27.83 -23.86 -2.65
CA ASP A 206 -29.04 -24.22 -3.36
C ASP A 206 -29.30 -23.28 -4.55
N VAL A 207 -29.72 -23.86 -5.67
CA VAL A 207 -30.00 -23.18 -6.95
C VAL A 207 -31.44 -23.44 -7.42
N ALA A 208 -32.34 -23.76 -6.48
CA ALA A 208 -33.73 -24.18 -6.74
C ALA A 208 -34.57 -23.22 -7.61
N ASP A 209 -34.19 -21.95 -7.76
CA ASP A 209 -34.90 -21.00 -8.65
C ASP A 209 -34.61 -21.19 -10.15
N GLY A 210 -33.67 -22.10 -10.48
CA GLY A 210 -33.31 -22.48 -11.85
C GLY A 210 -32.54 -21.41 -12.62
N LYS A 211 -32.15 -20.30 -11.98
CA LYS A 211 -31.39 -19.23 -12.64
C LYS A 211 -29.89 -19.52 -12.76
N LEU A 212 -29.39 -20.48 -12.00
CA LEU A 212 -27.99 -20.90 -11.99
C LEU A 212 -27.92 -22.42 -12.18
N ALA A 213 -26.88 -22.89 -12.88
CA ALA A 213 -26.54 -24.31 -12.92
C ALA A 213 -25.82 -24.75 -11.64
N VAL A 214 -25.03 -23.84 -11.04
CA VAL A 214 -24.25 -24.09 -9.82
C VAL A 214 -23.97 -22.77 -9.12
N SER A 215 -23.97 -22.81 -7.78
CA SER A 215 -23.51 -21.72 -6.93
C SER A 215 -22.68 -22.27 -5.77
N MET A 216 -21.54 -21.65 -5.52
CA MET A 216 -20.60 -22.05 -4.48
C MET A 216 -20.12 -20.86 -3.65
N LEU A 217 -19.77 -21.15 -2.40
CA LEU A 217 -19.17 -20.21 -1.47
C LEU A 217 -17.92 -20.84 -0.87
N ALA A 218 -16.85 -20.07 -0.70
CA ALA A 218 -15.80 -20.41 0.24
C ALA A 218 -15.42 -19.21 1.10
N VAL A 219 -14.98 -19.49 2.32
CA VAL A 219 -14.40 -18.52 3.24
C VAL A 219 -13.03 -19.00 3.68
N VAL A 220 -12.04 -18.12 3.65
CA VAL A 220 -10.66 -18.40 4.13
C VAL A 220 -10.28 -17.35 5.16
N PHE A 221 -9.78 -17.76 6.32
CA PHE A 221 -9.42 -16.86 7.41
C PHE A 221 -7.92 -16.60 7.45
N LYS A 222 -7.53 -15.32 7.43
CA LYS A 222 -6.13 -14.90 7.55
C LYS A 222 -6.04 -13.53 8.21
N ASP A 223 -5.18 -13.42 9.23
CA ASP A 223 -4.82 -12.17 9.92
C ASP A 223 -6.03 -11.34 10.42
N GLY A 224 -7.09 -11.98 10.92
CA GLY A 224 -8.29 -11.29 11.38
C GLY A 224 -9.20 -10.76 10.26
N ALA A 225 -8.95 -11.16 9.01
CA ALA A 225 -9.81 -10.93 7.87
C ALA A 225 -10.38 -12.25 7.34
N VAL A 226 -11.51 -12.13 6.64
CA VAL A 226 -12.16 -13.22 5.90
C VAL A 226 -12.13 -12.89 4.43
N TYR A 227 -11.65 -13.84 3.63
CA TYR A 227 -11.64 -13.77 2.18
C TYR A 227 -12.79 -14.63 1.66
N PHE A 228 -13.78 -13.98 1.06
CA PHE A 228 -14.99 -14.58 0.54
C PHE A 228 -14.86 -14.85 -0.94
N PHE A 229 -14.93 -16.12 -1.30
CA PHE A 229 -15.05 -16.58 -2.66
C PHE A 229 -16.51 -16.84 -2.95
N LYS A 230 -17.07 -16.22 -3.99
CA LYS A 230 -18.39 -16.58 -4.51
C LYS A 230 -18.23 -17.04 -5.94
N GLY A 231 -18.77 -18.21 -6.23
CA GLY A 231 -18.74 -18.82 -7.55
C GLY A 231 -20.15 -19.07 -8.07
N SER A 232 -20.40 -18.80 -9.34
CA SER A 232 -21.63 -19.22 -10.00
C SER A 232 -21.44 -19.43 -11.50
N ALA A 233 -22.30 -20.26 -12.10
CA ALA A 233 -22.44 -20.37 -13.54
C ALA A 233 -23.92 -20.53 -13.93
N ASP A 234 -24.29 -20.03 -15.10
CA ASP A 234 -25.68 -20.02 -15.60
C ASP A 234 -26.08 -21.39 -16.18
N PRO A 235 -27.39 -21.65 -16.38
CA PRO A 235 -27.87 -22.82 -17.10
C PRO A 235 -27.17 -23.03 -18.44
N GLY A 236 -26.71 -24.27 -18.68
CA GLY A 236 -25.95 -24.63 -19.88
C GLY A 236 -24.43 -24.50 -19.75
N ALA A 237 -23.91 -24.14 -18.57
CA ALA A 237 -22.53 -24.41 -18.16
C ALA A 237 -22.37 -25.84 -17.60
N ASP A 238 -21.15 -26.37 -17.63
CA ASP A 238 -20.81 -27.63 -16.97
C ASP A 238 -20.60 -27.38 -15.47
N ALA A 239 -21.58 -27.79 -14.67
CA ALA A 239 -21.58 -27.54 -13.23
C ALA A 239 -20.45 -28.27 -12.49
N ASP A 240 -20.08 -29.48 -12.93
CA ASP A 240 -19.06 -30.27 -12.24
C ASP A 240 -17.65 -29.77 -12.60
N ALA A 241 -17.44 -29.38 -13.85
CA ALA A 241 -16.21 -28.68 -14.24
C ALA A 241 -16.06 -27.37 -13.47
N PHE A 242 -17.14 -26.57 -13.34
CA PHE A 242 -17.10 -25.33 -12.56
C PHE A 242 -16.78 -25.57 -11.07
N ARG A 243 -17.36 -26.62 -10.45
CA ARG A 243 -17.02 -26.99 -9.07
C ARG A 243 -15.54 -27.29 -8.91
N ALA A 244 -14.95 -28.03 -9.86
CA ALA A 244 -13.53 -28.35 -9.84
C ALA A 244 -12.68 -27.08 -9.96
N ASP A 245 -13.01 -26.19 -10.92
CA ASP A 245 -12.33 -24.91 -11.11
C ASP A 245 -12.42 -24.00 -9.88
N PHE A 246 -13.59 -23.93 -9.23
CA PHE A 246 -13.81 -23.16 -8.01
C PHE A 246 -12.96 -23.70 -6.85
N LYS A 247 -13.01 -25.02 -6.60
CA LYS A 247 -12.19 -25.66 -5.56
C LYS A 247 -10.70 -25.47 -5.81
N ALA A 248 -10.25 -25.61 -7.06
CA ALA A 248 -8.86 -25.39 -7.44
C ALA A 248 -8.43 -23.93 -7.19
N THR A 249 -9.26 -22.95 -7.56
CA THR A 249 -8.99 -21.53 -7.32
C THR A 249 -8.85 -21.24 -5.82
N VAL A 250 -9.79 -21.71 -5.00
CA VAL A 250 -9.73 -21.55 -3.54
C VAL A 250 -8.45 -22.16 -2.98
N ALA A 251 -8.05 -23.35 -3.44
CA ALA A 251 -6.84 -24.03 -2.98
C ALA A 251 -5.53 -23.28 -3.27
N THR A 252 -5.53 -22.36 -4.24
CA THR A 252 -4.34 -21.53 -4.56
C THR A 252 -4.14 -20.36 -3.59
N PHE A 253 -5.13 -20.04 -2.74
CA PHE A 253 -5.01 -18.95 -1.79
C PHE A 253 -3.86 -19.20 -0.82
N ARG A 254 -2.90 -18.28 -0.80
CA ARG A 254 -1.73 -18.35 0.08
C ARG A 254 -1.23 -16.98 0.50
N ALA A 255 -0.38 -16.94 1.52
CA ALA A 255 0.40 -15.74 1.82
C ALA A 255 1.38 -15.42 0.68
N MET A 256 1.68 -14.13 0.51
CA MET A 256 2.77 -13.69 -0.36
C MET A 256 4.14 -14.14 0.19
N ALA A 257 4.95 -14.70 -0.71
CA ALA A 257 6.37 -15.00 -0.52
C ALA A 257 7.25 -13.85 -1.02
N LYS A 258 8.57 -13.94 -0.79
CA LYS A 258 9.53 -12.90 -1.18
C LYS A 258 9.59 -12.73 -2.70
N GLU A 259 9.48 -13.83 -3.44
CA GLU A 259 9.54 -13.88 -4.89
C GLU A 259 8.33 -13.19 -5.52
N ASP A 260 7.18 -13.22 -4.85
CA ASP A 260 5.96 -12.55 -5.31
C ASP A 260 6.13 -11.03 -5.29
N VAL A 261 6.92 -10.47 -4.36
CA VAL A 261 7.14 -9.01 -4.28
C VAL A 261 7.78 -8.49 -5.56
N ALA A 262 8.72 -9.24 -6.14
CA ALA A 262 9.37 -8.86 -7.40
C ALA A 262 8.40 -8.91 -8.60
N VAL A 263 7.37 -9.76 -8.52
CA VAL A 263 6.31 -9.86 -9.54
C VAL A 263 5.25 -8.78 -9.34
N ALA A 264 4.91 -8.51 -8.08
CA ALA A 264 3.86 -7.64 -7.61
C ALA A 264 4.22 -6.15 -7.69
N ASN A 265 5.51 -5.81 -7.75
CA ASN A 265 5.95 -4.44 -7.94
C ASN A 265 7.10 -4.36 -8.94
N ARG A 266 6.83 -3.75 -10.10
CA ARG A 266 7.84 -3.48 -11.13
C ARG A 266 8.38 -2.07 -11.08
N GLN A 267 7.75 -1.18 -10.31
CA GLN A 267 8.15 0.21 -10.23
C GLN A 267 9.54 0.31 -9.60
N ARG A 268 10.43 1.01 -10.28
CA ARG A 268 11.77 1.31 -9.79
C ARG A 268 12.04 2.81 -9.86
N ILE A 269 12.82 3.28 -8.89
CA ILE A 269 13.43 4.61 -8.96
C ILE A 269 14.43 4.58 -10.11
N LYS A 270 14.33 5.57 -11.00
CA LYS A 270 15.34 5.83 -12.02
C LYS A 270 15.88 7.24 -11.81
N VAL A 271 17.19 7.35 -11.59
CA VAL A 271 17.87 8.63 -11.52
C VAL A 271 18.27 9.07 -12.92
N ILE A 272 17.90 10.29 -13.30
CA ILE A 272 18.25 10.90 -14.58
C ILE A 272 18.84 12.30 -14.37
N GLU A 273 19.55 12.81 -15.35
CA GLU A 273 19.91 14.23 -15.43
C GLU A 273 18.85 14.96 -16.25
N ALA A 274 18.27 16.01 -15.67
CA ALA A 274 17.21 16.78 -16.31
C ALA A 274 17.74 17.59 -17.49
N THR A 275 17.01 17.61 -18.59
CA THR A 275 17.30 18.40 -19.78
C THR A 275 16.39 19.64 -19.85
N PRO A 276 16.69 20.63 -20.73
CA PRO A 276 15.81 21.79 -20.94
C PRO A 276 14.39 21.47 -21.44
N LYS A 277 14.12 20.22 -21.82
CA LYS A 277 12.80 19.76 -22.26
C LYS A 277 12.00 19.08 -21.15
N ASP A 278 12.66 18.75 -20.03
CA ASP A 278 12.04 18.04 -18.95
C ASP A 278 11.26 18.99 -18.04
N SER A 279 10.10 18.49 -17.63
CA SER A 279 9.20 19.05 -16.63
C SER A 279 8.51 17.88 -15.94
N TYR A 280 8.05 18.05 -14.71
CA TYR A 280 7.31 16.98 -14.04
C TYR A 280 6.07 16.56 -14.82
N ALA A 281 5.43 17.47 -15.56
CA ALA A 281 4.33 17.16 -16.46
C ALA A 281 4.74 16.24 -17.62
N SER A 282 5.92 16.43 -18.20
CA SER A 282 6.43 15.57 -19.28
C SER A 282 6.92 14.21 -18.76
N LEU A 283 7.61 14.20 -17.61
CA LEU A 283 8.14 12.99 -16.98
C LEU A 283 7.02 12.09 -16.44
N ALA A 284 5.97 12.69 -15.88
CA ALA A 284 4.78 11.98 -15.42
C ALA A 284 4.11 11.15 -16.53
N LYS A 285 4.16 11.58 -17.79
CA LYS A 285 3.59 10.83 -18.92
C LYS A 285 4.34 9.54 -19.22
N GLN A 286 5.61 9.48 -18.84
CA GLN A 286 6.48 8.32 -19.01
C GLN A 286 6.57 7.46 -17.74
N SER A 287 5.99 7.93 -16.63
CA SER A 287 6.07 7.26 -15.35
C SER A 287 5.04 6.14 -15.21
N SER A 288 5.38 5.10 -14.45
CA SER A 288 4.43 4.05 -14.07
C SER A 288 3.48 4.47 -12.94
N ILE A 289 3.70 5.61 -12.27
CA ILE A 289 2.80 6.13 -11.21
C ILE A 289 1.40 6.40 -11.78
N LYS A 290 0.38 5.77 -11.19
CA LYS A 290 -1.00 5.82 -11.71
C LYS A 290 -1.82 7.00 -11.20
N ARG A 291 -1.56 7.46 -9.97
CA ARG A 291 -2.35 8.52 -9.31
C ARG A 291 -1.45 9.69 -8.99
N TYR A 292 -1.87 10.88 -9.39
CA TYR A 292 -1.16 12.14 -9.13
C TYR A 292 0.35 12.08 -9.49
N PRO A 293 0.71 11.61 -10.71
CA PRO A 293 2.11 11.35 -11.04
C PRO A 293 2.97 12.62 -11.03
N VAL A 294 2.41 13.79 -11.37
CA VAL A 294 3.16 15.05 -11.36
C VAL A 294 3.49 15.47 -9.92
N GLU A 295 2.49 15.47 -9.05
CA GLU A 295 2.63 15.83 -7.64
C GLU A 295 3.55 14.86 -6.90
N THR A 296 3.43 13.56 -7.20
CA THR A 296 4.27 12.52 -6.62
C THR A 296 5.74 12.67 -7.03
N LEU A 297 6.01 12.96 -8.31
CA LEU A 297 7.39 13.20 -8.77
C LEU A 297 7.98 14.47 -8.16
N ARG A 298 7.18 15.53 -7.96
CA ARG A 298 7.61 16.72 -7.23
C ARG A 298 7.99 16.40 -5.79
N LEU A 299 7.15 15.65 -5.07
CA LEU A 299 7.43 15.23 -3.69
C LEU A 299 8.71 14.40 -3.60
N LEU A 300 8.88 13.43 -4.52
CA LEU A 300 10.05 12.56 -4.58
C LEU A 300 11.36 13.35 -4.74
N ASN A 301 11.29 14.56 -5.32
CA ASN A 301 12.43 15.43 -5.60
C ASN A 301 12.44 16.73 -4.79
N ALA A 302 11.61 16.85 -3.75
CA ALA A 302 11.52 18.05 -2.91
C ALA A 302 11.10 19.35 -3.65
N ASP A 303 10.38 19.21 -4.77
CA ASP A 303 9.89 20.32 -5.60
C ASP A 303 8.38 20.61 -5.42
N PHE A 304 7.76 20.03 -4.40
CA PHE A 304 6.33 20.26 -4.14
C PHE A 304 6.07 21.70 -3.64
N PRO A 305 4.94 22.34 -3.99
CA PRO A 305 3.91 21.88 -4.92
C PRO A 305 4.16 22.27 -6.39
N ASN A 306 5.01 23.26 -6.65
CA ASN A 306 5.07 23.97 -7.95
C ASN A 306 6.49 24.07 -8.54
N GLY A 307 7.50 23.46 -7.91
CA GLY A 307 8.85 23.40 -8.43
C GLY A 307 8.93 22.59 -9.73
N GLU A 308 9.98 22.86 -10.50
CA GLU A 308 10.31 22.18 -11.74
C GLU A 308 11.82 21.92 -11.77
N PRO A 309 12.26 20.80 -12.38
CA PRO A 309 13.68 20.50 -12.47
C PRO A 309 14.38 21.50 -13.38
N ARG A 310 15.61 21.86 -13.05
CA ARG A 310 16.45 22.70 -13.92
C ARG A 310 17.37 21.80 -14.75
N PRO A 311 17.81 22.27 -15.93
CA PRO A 311 18.78 21.53 -16.72
C PRO A 311 20.05 21.22 -15.91
N GLY A 312 20.48 19.95 -15.92
CA GLY A 312 21.63 19.46 -15.16
C GLY A 312 21.31 18.96 -13.75
N ASP A 313 20.10 19.19 -13.23
CA ASP A 313 19.70 18.62 -11.93
C ASP A 313 19.59 17.09 -12.05
N ARG A 314 20.18 16.35 -11.10
CA ARG A 314 19.91 14.90 -10.95
C ARG A 314 18.57 14.74 -10.23
N ILE A 315 17.63 14.06 -10.88
CA ILE A 315 16.28 13.86 -10.37
C ILE A 315 15.87 12.39 -10.41
N LYS A 316 15.00 12.02 -9.49
CA LYS A 316 14.38 10.70 -9.35
C LYS A 316 13.08 10.66 -10.15
N THR A 317 12.94 9.67 -11.00
CA THR A 317 11.70 9.32 -11.70
C THR A 317 11.28 7.91 -11.33
N VAL A 318 10.05 7.50 -11.70
CA VAL A 318 9.55 6.15 -11.41
C VAL A 318 9.14 5.49 -12.72
N GLN A 319 9.76 4.36 -13.02
CA GLN A 319 9.54 3.56 -14.24
C GLN A 319 9.01 2.19 -13.88
#